data_AF-A0AAN6FXL2-F1
#
_entry.id   AF-A0AAN6FXL2-F1
#
_cell.length_a   1.000
_cell.length_b   1.000
_cell.length_c   1.000
_cell.angle_alpha   90.00
_cell.angle_beta   90.00
_cell.angle_gamma   90.00
#
_symmetry.space_group_name_H-M   'P 1'
#
loop_
_entity.id
_entity.type
_entity.pdbx_description
1 polymer ?
#
loop_
_entity_poly.entity_id
_entity_poly.type
_entity_poly.pdbx_seq_one_letter_code
_entity_poly.pdbx_strand_id
1 'polypeptide(L)'
;MNALGVTTWLAHGSLLGCFFGERRLPWDDDLDTHLMLEDLEFLASYYNMTVYEYGSTSYLLDINPAYSTSTDPAPPGNVEGFAPPGKNNIDARYIDMQSGLFVDMTALAPTGPLRLSAGISGREQRVLAKDGHQYRYSDIFPLQASAFEGCAVLVPRETAAILSAEYGVDSLTRTTYRGYHWHADAEKWLPIRTTPKTLHRP
;
A
#
# COMPACT_ATOMS: atom_id res chain seq x y z
N MET A 1 -12.02 -7.03 7.05
CA MET A 1 -10.72 -7.70 7.27
C MET A 1 -10.60 -8.31 8.67
N ASN A 2 -10.45 -7.53 9.75
CA ASN A 2 -10.23 -8.09 11.11
C ASN A 2 -11.26 -9.13 11.56
N ALA A 3 -12.56 -8.91 11.27
CA ALA A 3 -13.62 -9.88 11.61
C ALA A 3 -13.50 -11.22 10.85
N LEU A 4 -12.75 -11.22 9.74
CA LEU A 4 -12.45 -12.41 8.93
C LEU A 4 -11.10 -13.04 9.31
N GLY A 5 -10.38 -12.48 10.29
CA GLY A 5 -9.02 -12.92 10.66
C GLY A 5 -7.93 -12.47 9.68
N VAL A 6 -8.26 -11.69 8.66
CA VAL A 6 -7.31 -11.18 7.66
C VAL A 6 -6.61 -9.93 8.19
N THR A 7 -5.28 -9.94 8.15
CA THR A 7 -4.45 -8.81 8.58
C THR A 7 -4.02 -7.99 7.36
N THR A 8 -4.27 -6.68 7.41
CA THR A 8 -3.79 -5.73 6.40
C THR A 8 -3.02 -4.59 7.06
N TRP A 9 -2.11 -3.97 6.33
CA TRP A 9 -1.37 -2.79 6.77
C TRP A 9 -1.22 -1.78 5.63
N LEU A 10 -1.00 -0.51 5.98
CA LEU A 10 -0.83 0.55 4.98
C LEU A 10 0.45 0.36 4.17
N ALA A 11 0.38 0.69 2.88
CA ALA A 11 1.49 0.65 1.95
C ALA A 11 1.58 1.93 1.13
N HIS A 12 2.67 2.09 0.36
CA HIS A 12 2.81 3.09 -0.69
C HIS A 12 2.40 4.52 -0.26
N GLY A 13 1.56 5.20 -1.05
CA GLY A 13 1.15 6.59 -0.81
C GLY A 13 0.36 6.76 0.48
N SER A 14 -0.44 5.76 0.85
CA SER A 14 -1.18 5.74 2.11
C SER A 14 -0.27 5.65 3.33
N LEU A 15 0.77 4.83 3.28
CA LEU A 15 1.78 4.75 4.33
C LEU A 15 2.58 6.06 4.44
N LEU A 16 2.90 6.70 3.30
CA LEU A 16 3.57 8.00 3.29
C LEU A 16 2.70 9.10 3.91
N GLY A 17 1.41 9.14 3.57
CA GLY A 17 0.45 10.04 4.19
C GLY A 17 0.31 9.81 5.70
N CYS A 18 0.30 8.53 6.11
CA CYS A 18 0.31 8.14 7.52
C CYS A 18 1.55 8.66 8.25
N PHE A 19 2.74 8.51 7.65
CA PHE A 19 4.01 8.97 8.22
C PHE A 19 4.02 10.49 8.48
N PHE A 20 3.43 11.29 7.60
CA PHE A 20 3.43 12.73 7.75
C PHE A 20 2.46 13.21 8.83
N GLY A 21 1.21 12.76 8.79
CA GLY A 21 0.16 13.29 9.67
C GLY A 21 -1.11 12.47 9.70
N GLU A 22 -0.97 11.14 9.56
CA GLU A 22 -2.10 10.21 9.69
C GLU A 22 -3.25 10.48 8.71
N ARG A 23 -2.93 10.97 7.51
CA ARG A 23 -3.89 11.45 6.51
C ARG A 23 -3.50 11.10 5.10
N ARG A 24 -4.47 10.97 4.21
CA ARG A 24 -4.22 10.84 2.78
C ARG A 24 -3.50 12.09 2.26
N LEU A 25 -2.56 11.88 1.36
CA LEU A 25 -1.92 12.98 0.64
C LEU A 25 -2.96 13.66 -0.27
N PRO A 26 -3.01 15.01 -0.35
CA PRO A 26 -4.04 15.72 -1.12
C PRO A 26 -4.04 15.50 -2.64
N TRP A 27 -3.01 14.87 -3.18
CA TRP A 27 -2.81 14.60 -4.60
C TRP A 27 -2.85 13.09 -4.92
N ASP A 28 -3.27 12.29 -3.94
CA ASP A 28 -3.35 10.84 -3.99
C ASP A 28 -4.83 10.44 -4.06
N ASP A 29 -5.18 9.65 -5.07
CA ASP A 29 -6.58 9.41 -5.46
C ASP A 29 -7.10 8.04 -5.01
N ASP A 30 -6.22 7.17 -4.52
CA ASP A 30 -6.50 5.83 -4.00
C ASP A 30 -5.98 5.66 -2.57
N LEU A 31 -6.23 4.46 -2.02
CA LEU A 31 -5.64 4.02 -0.76
C LEU A 31 -4.98 2.66 -0.96
N ASP A 32 -3.78 2.48 -0.44
CA ASP A 32 -2.97 1.30 -0.67
C ASP A 32 -2.78 0.50 0.62
N THR A 33 -2.98 -0.80 0.50
CA THR A 33 -2.70 -1.74 1.58
C THR A 33 -1.98 -2.98 1.06
N HIS A 34 -1.21 -3.59 1.95
CA HIS A 34 -0.68 -4.93 1.76
C HIS A 34 -1.40 -5.92 2.67
N LEU A 35 -1.34 -7.18 2.23
CA LEU A 35 -1.72 -8.37 2.99
C LEU A 35 -0.80 -9.53 2.60
N MET A 36 -0.78 -10.58 3.39
CA MET A 36 -0.05 -11.80 3.01
C MET A 36 -0.81 -12.55 1.92
N LEU A 37 -0.09 -13.23 1.01
CA LEU A 37 -0.70 -14.03 -0.06
C LEU A 37 -1.72 -15.05 0.46
N GLU A 38 -1.42 -15.73 1.58
CA GLU A 38 -2.33 -16.70 2.19
C GLU A 38 -3.69 -16.09 2.57
N ASP A 39 -3.69 -14.85 3.07
CA ASP A 39 -4.92 -14.12 3.38
C ASP A 39 -5.70 -13.75 2.11
N LEU A 40 -4.99 -13.36 1.04
CA LEU A 40 -5.62 -13.10 -0.26
C LEU A 40 -6.24 -14.37 -0.83
N GLU A 41 -5.56 -15.51 -0.77
CA GLU A 41 -6.07 -16.81 -1.26
C GLU A 41 -7.32 -17.25 -0.49
N PHE A 42 -7.35 -17.03 0.82
CA PHE A 42 -8.54 -17.22 1.64
C PHE A 42 -9.70 -16.33 1.16
N LEU A 43 -9.46 -15.03 0.98
CA LEU A 43 -10.49 -14.12 0.49
C LEU A 43 -10.96 -14.49 -0.93
N ALA A 44 -10.05 -14.88 -1.81
CA ALA A 44 -10.36 -15.30 -3.17
C ALA A 44 -11.28 -16.52 -3.20
N SER A 45 -11.04 -17.47 -2.29
CA SER A 45 -11.77 -18.73 -2.23
C SER A 45 -13.18 -18.61 -1.66
N TYR A 46 -13.38 -17.66 -0.74
CA TYR A 46 -14.62 -17.60 0.06
C TYR A 46 -15.39 -16.29 -0.03
N TYR A 47 -14.74 -15.19 -0.42
CA TYR A 47 -15.29 -13.83 -0.34
C TYR A 47 -15.18 -13.00 -1.62
N ASN A 48 -14.55 -13.50 -2.69
CA ASN A 48 -14.52 -12.77 -3.95
C ASN A 48 -15.95 -12.46 -4.45
N MET A 49 -16.16 -11.24 -4.95
CA MET A 49 -17.44 -10.70 -5.40
C MET A 49 -18.53 -10.65 -4.31
N THR A 50 -18.15 -10.69 -3.03
CA THR A 50 -19.09 -10.45 -1.92
C THR A 50 -19.20 -8.95 -1.62
N VAL A 51 -20.33 -8.57 -1.02
CA VAL A 51 -20.60 -7.20 -0.57
C VAL A 51 -20.44 -7.13 0.94
N TYR A 52 -19.64 -6.18 1.40
CA TYR A 52 -19.51 -5.83 2.81
C TYR A 52 -20.29 -4.56 3.11
N GLU A 53 -21.19 -4.63 4.08
CA GLU A 53 -22.00 -3.50 4.53
C GLU A 53 -21.36 -2.82 5.73
N TYR A 54 -21.16 -1.50 5.64
CA TYR A 54 -20.65 -0.69 6.74
C TYR A 54 -21.46 0.60 6.87
N GLY A 55 -22.28 0.68 7.92
CA GLY A 55 -23.22 1.78 8.10
C GLY A 55 -24.24 1.81 6.97
N SER A 56 -24.26 2.89 6.19
CA SER A 56 -25.12 3.06 5.01
C SER A 56 -24.39 2.84 3.68
N THR A 57 -23.15 2.37 3.72
CA THR A 57 -22.30 2.20 2.55
C THR A 57 -22.02 0.73 2.30
N SER A 58 -22.08 0.33 1.04
CA SER A 58 -21.82 -1.03 0.57
C SER A 58 -20.53 -1.06 -0.21
N TYR A 59 -19.66 -2.03 0.09
CA TYR A 59 -18.37 -2.20 -0.56
C TYR A 59 -18.28 -3.57 -1.25
N LEU A 60 -17.99 -3.58 -2.54
CA LEU A 60 -17.72 -4.81 -3.29
C LEU A 60 -16.26 -5.23 -3.08
N LEU A 61 -16.04 -6.47 -2.66
CA LEU A 61 -14.70 -7.08 -2.72
C LEU A 61 -14.48 -7.69 -4.11
N ASP A 62 -13.62 -7.06 -4.90
CA ASP A 62 -13.22 -7.54 -6.23
C ASP A 62 -11.78 -8.05 -6.19
N ILE A 63 -11.58 -9.33 -6.45
CA ILE A 63 -10.26 -9.97 -6.47
C ILE A 63 -9.91 -10.34 -7.90
N ASN A 64 -8.78 -9.82 -8.36
CA ASN A 64 -8.24 -10.07 -9.69
C ASN A 64 -7.92 -11.58 -9.83
N PRO A 65 -8.59 -12.35 -10.70
CA PRO A 65 -8.37 -13.79 -10.82
C PRO A 65 -6.95 -14.16 -11.31
N ALA A 66 -6.19 -13.19 -11.82
CA ALA A 66 -4.79 -13.32 -12.18
C ALA A 66 -3.85 -12.68 -11.13
N TYR A 67 -4.22 -12.70 -9.84
CA TYR A 67 -3.28 -12.36 -8.76
C TYR A 67 -2.07 -13.30 -8.79
N SER A 68 -0.90 -12.77 -8.41
CA SER A 68 0.32 -13.57 -8.47
C SER A 68 0.45 -14.46 -7.24
N THR A 69 0.72 -15.74 -7.48
CA THR A 69 1.11 -16.71 -6.46
C THR A 69 2.62 -17.00 -6.51
N SER A 70 3.37 -16.24 -7.32
CA SER A 70 4.81 -16.48 -7.50
C SER A 70 5.57 -16.21 -6.21
N THR A 71 6.35 -17.21 -5.79
CA THR A 71 7.35 -17.06 -4.74
C THR A 71 8.74 -16.71 -5.29
N ASP A 72 8.87 -16.57 -6.60
CA ASP A 72 10.12 -16.22 -7.27
C ASP A 72 10.09 -14.76 -7.73
N PRO A 73 11.20 -14.01 -7.58
CA PRO A 73 11.30 -12.65 -8.10
C PRO A 73 10.99 -12.60 -9.59
N ALA A 74 10.30 -11.54 -10.03
CA ALA A 74 10.09 -11.27 -11.45
C ALA A 74 11.44 -11.30 -12.20
N PRO A 75 11.57 -12.07 -13.29
CA PRO A 75 12.78 -12.02 -14.11
C PRO A 75 12.94 -10.61 -14.71
N PRO A 76 14.16 -10.18 -15.06
CA PRO A 76 14.34 -8.92 -15.78
C PRO A 76 13.52 -8.90 -17.09
N GLY A 77 12.74 -7.85 -17.31
CA GLY A 77 11.92 -7.66 -18.50
C GLY A 77 10.42 -7.88 -18.28
N ASN A 78 9.64 -7.91 -19.36
CA ASN A 78 8.19 -8.16 -19.31
C ASN A 78 7.95 -9.66 -19.49
N VAL A 79 7.78 -10.40 -18.41
CA VAL A 79 7.53 -11.85 -18.43
C VAL A 79 6.05 -12.14 -18.16
N GLU A 80 5.48 -13.07 -18.93
CA GLU A 80 4.10 -13.55 -18.74
C GLU A 80 3.90 -14.08 -17.30
N GLY A 81 2.84 -13.64 -16.63
CA GLY A 81 2.58 -13.96 -15.22
C GLY A 81 3.15 -12.95 -14.21
N PHE A 82 4.00 -12.01 -14.64
CA PHE A 82 4.45 -10.88 -13.83
C PHE A 82 3.89 -9.57 -14.39
N ALA A 83 3.45 -8.69 -13.50
CA ALA A 83 2.99 -7.37 -13.91
C ALA A 83 4.20 -6.56 -14.41
N PRO A 84 4.17 -5.98 -15.62
CA PRO A 84 5.24 -5.10 -16.09
C PRO A 84 5.45 -3.95 -15.10
N PRO A 85 6.69 -3.45 -14.91
CA PRO A 85 6.92 -2.24 -14.14
C PRO A 85 5.97 -1.12 -14.59
N GLY A 86 5.10 -0.66 -13.69
CA GLY A 86 4.12 0.38 -13.96
C GLY A 86 2.78 -0.05 -14.61
N LYS A 87 2.38 -1.33 -14.58
CA LYS A 87 1.04 -1.76 -15.05
C LYS A 87 0.39 -2.85 -14.19
N ASN A 88 -0.78 -2.54 -13.61
CA ASN A 88 -1.73 -3.41 -12.89
C ASN A 88 -1.12 -4.42 -11.90
N ASN A 89 -0.54 -3.87 -10.84
CA ASN A 89 0.05 -4.61 -9.73
C ASN A 89 -0.97 -4.95 -8.62
N ILE A 90 -2.24 -4.59 -8.82
CA ILE A 90 -3.29 -4.71 -7.80
C ILE A 90 -3.93 -6.08 -7.88
N ASP A 91 -4.01 -6.74 -6.74
CA ASP A 91 -4.54 -8.09 -6.62
C ASP A 91 -6.00 -8.10 -6.14
N ALA A 92 -6.40 -7.11 -5.35
CA ALA A 92 -7.78 -6.97 -4.92
C ALA A 92 -8.17 -5.51 -4.64
N ARG A 93 -9.47 -5.26 -4.60
CA ARG A 93 -10.07 -3.97 -4.25
C ARG A 93 -11.27 -4.14 -3.33
N TYR A 94 -11.41 -3.23 -2.37
CA TYR A 94 -12.73 -2.87 -1.86
C TYR A 94 -13.21 -1.63 -2.60
N ILE A 95 -14.35 -1.74 -3.28
CA ILE A 95 -14.92 -0.67 -4.10
C ILE A 95 -16.20 -0.17 -3.43
N ASP A 96 -16.25 1.09 -3.05
CA ASP A 96 -17.49 1.76 -2.66
C ASP A 96 -18.46 1.74 -3.85
N MET A 97 -19.57 1.02 -3.69
CA MET A 97 -20.53 0.80 -4.77
C MET A 97 -21.34 2.06 -5.11
N GLN A 98 -21.30 3.10 -4.28
CA GLN A 98 -21.97 4.37 -4.54
C GLN A 98 -21.08 5.35 -5.30
N SER A 99 -19.84 5.53 -4.84
CA SER A 99 -18.92 6.54 -5.40
C SER A 99 -17.96 5.98 -6.45
N GLY A 100 -17.68 4.67 -6.42
CA GLY A 100 -16.62 4.04 -7.21
C GLY A 100 -15.21 4.24 -6.65
N LEU A 101 -15.05 4.92 -5.52
CA LEU A 101 -13.76 5.01 -4.82
C LEU A 101 -13.35 3.63 -4.30
N PHE A 102 -12.04 3.40 -4.17
CA PHE A 102 -11.53 2.08 -3.82
C PHE A 102 -10.31 2.12 -2.88
N VAL A 103 -10.11 0.99 -2.21
CA VAL A 103 -8.88 0.65 -1.50
C VAL A 103 -8.21 -0.50 -2.25
N ASP A 104 -7.01 -0.24 -2.75
CA ASP A 104 -6.15 -1.18 -3.43
C ASP A 104 -5.43 -2.09 -2.44
N MET A 105 -5.37 -3.37 -2.79
CA MET A 105 -4.72 -4.43 -2.02
C MET A 105 -3.74 -5.16 -2.91
N THR A 106 -2.49 -5.23 -2.45
CA THR A 106 -1.42 -5.99 -3.11
C THR A 106 -0.94 -7.09 -2.17
N ALA A 107 -0.95 -8.34 -2.63
CA ALA A 107 -0.49 -9.45 -1.82
C ALA A 107 1.04 -9.55 -1.82
N LEU A 108 1.59 -9.86 -0.65
CA LEU A 108 2.99 -10.20 -0.51
C LEU A 108 3.16 -11.72 -0.35
N ALA A 109 3.84 -12.33 -1.32
CA ALA A 109 4.19 -13.75 -1.29
C ALA A 109 5.55 -13.95 -0.61
N PRO A 110 5.75 -15.00 0.19
CA PRO A 110 7.08 -15.33 0.69
C PRO A 110 8.01 -15.70 -0.48
N THR A 111 9.23 -15.18 -0.50
CA THR A 111 10.21 -15.59 -1.52
C THR A 111 10.72 -17.02 -1.26
N GLY A 112 10.91 -17.84 -2.28
CA GLY A 112 11.62 -19.11 -2.14
C GLY A 112 13.13 -18.92 -1.87
N PRO A 113 13.81 -19.74 -1.04
CA PRO A 113 13.34 -20.57 0.06
C PRO A 113 13.46 -19.86 1.42
N LEU A 114 12.30 -19.69 2.07
CA LEU A 114 12.08 -20.16 3.43
C LEU A 114 11.43 -21.54 3.44
N ARG A 115 12.20 -22.53 2.98
CA ARG A 115 12.08 -23.89 3.53
C ARG A 115 13.22 -24.03 4.51
N LEU A 116 12.88 -24.04 5.79
CA LEU A 116 13.76 -24.30 6.92
C LEU A 116 14.88 -25.29 6.56
N SER A 117 16.11 -24.81 6.47
CA SER A 117 17.20 -25.62 7.00
C SER A 117 17.18 -25.34 8.49
N ALA A 118 16.69 -26.31 9.26
CA ALA A 118 16.88 -26.34 10.70
C ALA A 118 18.33 -25.95 11.02
N GLY A 119 18.52 -24.81 11.69
CA GLY A 119 19.80 -24.47 12.32
C GLY A 119 20.88 -23.77 11.49
N ILE A 120 20.59 -23.06 10.40
CA ILE A 120 21.61 -22.22 9.71
C ILE A 120 21.25 -20.74 9.78
N SER A 121 22.07 -19.95 10.50
CA SER A 121 21.98 -18.49 10.48
C SER A 121 22.45 -17.93 9.15
N GLY A 122 21.69 -17.01 8.54
CA GLY A 122 22.23 -16.09 7.53
C GLY A 122 21.48 -15.93 6.21
N ARG A 123 20.23 -16.40 6.07
CA ARG A 123 19.38 -15.99 4.93
C ARG A 123 18.26 -15.09 5.43
N GLU A 124 18.35 -13.82 5.07
CA GLU A 124 17.32 -12.81 5.34
C GLU A 124 16.01 -13.23 4.68
N GLN A 125 14.95 -13.30 5.49
CA GLN A 125 13.63 -13.65 5.00
C GLN A 125 13.05 -12.49 4.20
N ARG A 126 12.48 -12.77 3.04
CA ARG A 126 11.87 -11.76 2.16
C ARG A 126 10.47 -12.15 1.75
N VAL A 127 9.69 -11.13 1.47
CA VAL A 127 8.40 -11.23 0.81
C VAL A 127 8.43 -10.36 -0.43
N LEU A 128 7.73 -10.77 -1.47
CA LEU A 128 7.67 -10.07 -2.75
C LEU A 128 6.23 -9.68 -3.10
N ALA A 129 6.09 -8.49 -3.67
CA ALA A 129 4.87 -8.09 -4.35
C ALA A 129 4.89 -8.61 -5.80
N LYS A 130 3.72 -8.62 -6.45
CA LYS A 130 3.53 -9.07 -7.84
C LYS A 130 4.38 -8.34 -8.88
N ASP A 131 4.78 -7.11 -8.58
CA ASP A 131 5.63 -6.28 -9.43
C ASP A 131 7.14 -6.55 -9.27
N GLY A 132 7.47 -7.53 -8.42
CA GLY A 132 8.84 -7.92 -8.12
C GLY A 132 9.50 -7.10 -7.01
N HIS A 133 8.81 -6.11 -6.42
CA HIS A 133 9.33 -5.40 -5.26
C HIS A 133 9.52 -6.37 -4.09
N GLN A 134 10.67 -6.29 -3.41
CA GLN A 134 11.01 -7.18 -2.31
C GLN A 134 11.22 -6.42 -1.02
N TYR A 135 10.52 -6.87 0.02
CA TYR A 135 10.67 -6.36 1.37
C TYR A 135 11.39 -7.39 2.23
N ARG A 136 12.22 -6.91 3.17
CA ARG A 136 12.72 -7.77 4.24
C ARG A 136 11.56 -8.05 5.17
N TYR A 137 11.35 -9.31 5.52
CA TYR A 137 10.29 -9.70 6.45
C TYR A 137 10.43 -8.95 7.78
N SER A 138 11.66 -8.79 8.26
CA SER A 138 11.95 -8.03 9.47
C SER A 138 11.53 -6.58 9.35
N ASP A 139 11.59 -5.94 8.19
CA ASP A 139 11.25 -4.52 8.06
C ASP A 139 9.74 -4.29 8.14
N ILE A 140 8.95 -5.31 7.77
CA ILE A 140 7.49 -5.28 7.91
C ILE A 140 7.07 -5.70 9.32
N PHE A 141 7.58 -6.83 9.80
CA PHE A 141 7.07 -7.48 11.01
C PHE A 141 8.01 -7.33 12.24
N PRO A 142 7.44 -7.28 13.47
CA PRO A 142 6.01 -7.18 13.77
C PRO A 142 5.42 -5.84 13.34
N LEU A 143 4.17 -5.87 12.86
CA LEU A 143 3.42 -4.67 12.52
C LEU A 143 3.20 -3.79 13.76
N GLN A 144 3.10 -2.48 13.55
CA GLN A 144 2.88 -1.49 14.58
C GLN A 144 1.50 -0.85 14.44
N ALA A 145 0.85 -0.56 15.57
CA ALA A 145 -0.42 0.17 15.57
C ALA A 145 -0.19 1.65 15.25
N SER A 146 -1.08 2.22 14.45
CA SER A 146 -1.11 3.64 14.11
C SER A 146 -2.57 4.08 13.85
N ALA A 147 -2.76 5.32 13.41
CA ALA A 147 -4.04 5.85 12.97
C ALA A 147 -3.92 6.47 11.59
N PHE A 148 -5.00 6.42 10.82
CA PHE A 148 -5.08 7.01 9.50
C PHE A 148 -6.52 7.41 9.20
N GLU A 149 -6.75 8.68 8.87
CA GLU A 149 -8.09 9.27 8.67
C GLU A 149 -9.05 8.99 9.83
N GLY A 150 -8.53 8.93 11.07
CA GLY A 150 -9.30 8.65 12.28
C GLY A 150 -9.62 7.16 12.51
N CYS A 151 -9.15 6.27 11.65
CA CYS A 151 -9.29 4.82 11.81
C CYS A 151 -8.01 4.21 12.40
N ALA A 152 -8.16 3.19 13.24
CA ALA A 152 -7.02 2.39 13.69
C ALA A 152 -6.49 1.53 12.54
N VAL A 153 -5.18 1.59 12.29
CA VAL A 153 -4.51 0.88 11.20
C VAL A 153 -3.21 0.23 11.69
N LEU A 154 -2.64 -0.63 10.85
CA LEU A 154 -1.32 -1.20 11.05
C LEU A 154 -0.34 -0.63 10.04
N VAL A 155 0.91 -0.48 10.45
CA VAL A 155 2.04 -0.06 9.61
C VAL A 155 3.24 -0.99 9.80
N PRO A 156 4.16 -1.08 8.82
CA PRO A 156 5.41 -1.80 8.94
C PRO A 156 6.29 -1.33 10.10
N ARG A 157 7.07 -2.25 10.71
CA ARG A 157 8.04 -1.93 11.78
C ARG A 157 9.01 -0.82 11.39
N GLU A 158 9.59 -0.91 10.20
CA GLU A 158 10.62 0.01 9.70
C GLU A 158 10.05 0.92 8.61
N THR A 159 8.92 1.58 8.92
CA THR A 159 8.16 2.44 7.98
C THR A 159 9.06 3.44 7.24
N ALA A 160 9.92 4.18 7.94
CA ALA A 160 10.80 5.18 7.31
C ALA A 160 11.82 4.56 6.34
N ALA A 161 12.32 3.36 6.64
CA ALA A 161 13.27 2.66 5.78
C ALA A 161 12.60 2.18 4.49
N ILE A 162 11.40 1.62 4.61
CA ILE A 162 10.59 1.17 3.46
C ILE A 162 10.25 2.36 2.55
N LEU A 163 9.71 3.44 3.12
CA LEU A 163 9.36 4.64 2.36
C LEU A 163 10.58 5.30 1.70
N SER A 164 11.72 5.32 2.39
CA SER A 164 12.97 5.86 1.83
C SER A 164 13.49 5.01 0.67
N ALA A 165 13.34 3.70 0.74
CA ALA A 165 13.73 2.80 -0.36
C ALA A 165 12.82 2.97 -1.59
N GLU A 166 11.53 3.26 -1.37
CA GLU A 166 10.54 3.42 -2.43
C GLU A 166 10.55 4.80 -3.09
N TYR A 167 10.51 5.87 -2.28
CA TYR A 167 10.35 7.25 -2.76
C TYR A 167 11.62 8.10 -2.65
N GLY A 168 12.70 7.53 -2.12
CA GLY A 168 13.95 8.23 -1.83
C GLY A 168 13.93 8.94 -0.47
N VAL A 169 15.11 9.15 0.12
CA VAL A 169 15.27 9.75 1.46
C VAL A 169 14.66 11.15 1.58
N ASP A 170 14.64 11.92 0.50
CA ASP A 170 14.05 13.27 0.48
C ASP A 170 12.53 13.25 0.64
N SER A 171 11.86 12.13 0.32
CA SER A 171 10.39 12.03 0.42
C SER A 171 9.88 12.25 1.85
N LEU A 172 10.69 11.90 2.85
CA LEU A 172 10.34 12.00 4.27
C LEU A 172 10.61 13.40 4.87
N THR A 173 11.35 14.24 4.16
CA THR A 173 11.79 15.55 4.67
C THR A 173 11.35 16.72 3.79
N ARG A 174 10.97 16.45 2.54
CA ARG A 174 10.49 17.45 1.60
C ARG A 174 9.18 18.05 2.12
N THR A 175 9.16 19.38 2.24
CA THR A 175 8.00 20.13 2.73
C THR A 175 7.21 20.82 1.62
N THR A 176 7.62 20.68 0.36
CA THR A 176 6.89 21.24 -0.78
C THR A 176 6.83 20.21 -1.90
N TYR A 177 5.62 19.84 -2.34
CA TYR A 177 5.42 18.87 -3.40
C TYR A 177 4.08 19.08 -4.09
N ARG A 178 4.03 18.91 -5.43
CA ARG A 178 2.81 19.02 -6.25
C ARG A 178 1.91 20.24 -5.98
N GLY A 179 2.49 21.39 -5.63
CA GLY A 179 1.72 22.62 -5.34
C GLY A 179 1.15 22.71 -3.93
N TYR A 180 1.56 21.80 -3.04
CA TYR A 180 1.23 21.80 -1.62
C TYR A 180 2.47 22.04 -0.76
N HIS A 181 2.25 22.61 0.42
CA HIS A 181 3.25 22.78 1.45
C HIS A 181 2.87 22.02 2.72
N TRP A 182 3.85 21.38 3.36
CA TRP A 182 3.69 20.69 4.63
C TRP A 182 3.68 21.70 5.78
N HIS A 183 2.60 21.71 6.54
CA HIS A 183 2.46 22.52 7.76
C HIS A 183 2.54 21.62 8.98
N ALA A 184 3.73 21.56 9.60
CA ALA A 184 3.99 20.70 10.76
C ALA A 184 3.05 21.00 11.94
N ASP A 185 2.74 22.28 12.21
CA ASP A 185 1.84 22.68 13.31
C ASP A 185 0.40 22.15 13.16
N ALA A 186 -0.02 21.86 11.92
CA ALA A 186 -1.35 21.37 11.60
C ALA A 186 -1.34 19.90 11.18
N GLU A 187 -0.16 19.29 11.08
CA GLU A 187 0.10 17.95 10.56
C GLU A 187 -0.60 17.69 9.22
N LYS A 188 -0.53 18.70 8.32
CA LYS A 188 -1.27 18.68 7.04
C LYS A 188 -0.49 19.29 5.88
N TRP A 189 -0.73 18.73 4.71
CA TRP A 189 -0.39 19.32 3.42
C TRP A 189 -1.49 20.28 2.97
N LEU A 190 -1.16 21.56 2.74
CA LEU A 190 -2.10 22.59 2.30
C LEU A 190 -1.71 23.17 0.93
N PRO A 191 -2.68 23.55 0.08
CA PRO A 191 -2.38 24.18 -1.20
C PRO A 191 -1.57 25.47 -1.03
N ILE A 192 -0.50 25.61 -1.81
CA ILE A 192 0.24 26.86 -1.91
C ILE A 192 -0.65 27.85 -2.67
N ARG A 193 -1.14 28.87 -1.97
CA ARG A 193 -1.92 29.94 -2.60
C ARG A 193 -1.05 30.67 -3.62
N THR A 194 -1.32 30.47 -4.91
CA THR A 194 -0.76 31.32 -5.95
C THR A 194 -1.60 32.60 -6.00
N THR A 195 -0.98 33.74 -5.68
CA THR A 195 -1.58 35.03 -6.01
C THR A 195 -1.76 35.08 -7.53
N PRO A 196 -2.96 35.37 -8.06
CA PRO A 196 -3.14 35.53 -9.50
C PRO A 196 -2.17 36.60 -9.99
N LYS A 197 -1.34 36.29 -10.99
CA LYS A 197 -0.62 37.34 -11.72
C LYS A 197 -1.67 38.29 -12.27
N THR A 198 -1.69 39.53 -11.79
CA THR A 198 -2.45 40.62 -12.40
C THR A 198 -2.05 40.69 -13.86
N LEU A 199 -2.95 40.24 -14.74
CA LEU A 199 -2.88 40.50 -16.17
C LEU A 199 -2.95 42.02 -16.34
N HIS A 200 -1.80 42.67 -16.49
CA HIS A 200 -1.76 43.99 -17.11
C HIS A 200 -2.27 43.82 -18.54
N ARG A 201 -3.51 44.24 -18.78
CA ARG A 201 -4.01 44.44 -20.13
C ARG A 201 -3.22 45.60 -20.77
N PRO A 202 -2.70 45.45 -21.99
CA PRO A 202 -2.17 46.56 -22.78
C PRO A 202 -3.28 47.54 -23.18
#